data_AF-A0A1F9VAG3-F1
#
_entry.id   AF-A0A1F9VAG3-F1
#
_cell.length_a   1.000
_cell.length_b   1.000
_cell.length_c   1.000
_cell.angle_alpha   90.00
_cell.angle_beta   90.00
_cell.angle_gamma   90.00
#
_symmetry.space_group_name_H-M   'P 1'
#
loop_
_entity.id
_entity.type
_entity.pdbx_description
1 polymer ?
#
loop_
_entity_poly.entity_id
_entity_poly.type
_entity_poly.pdbx_seq_one_letter_code
_entity_poly.pdbx_strand_id
1 'polypeptide(L)'
;MPQTLSSREDLKTDLLQKWIHQILEWIANHRQTFFSISGTLLVVAAVVAFIISNFKNLRNQAWEKYSAGQTWALTSQPENGLNLFNEVIQNYSHTPAATYALLSKGDILFKQRKFQEAMDSYKQCLGKEPPQIILPFALAGLGACQENQGDYASSISSYKKFISDFPEHFLTPKIYESLGRVYELSLNPDAAKETYEKIITIFPSTIWSEKARARYQILSPQPFQNQAPPLQETK
;
A
#
# COMPACT_ATOMS: atom_id res chain seq x y z
N MET A 1 -3.76 -67.02 -24.07
CA MET A 1 -4.44 -65.73 -24.32
C MET A 1 -4.35 -64.90 -23.04
N PRO A 2 -4.12 -63.58 -23.13
CA PRO A 2 -3.50 -62.79 -22.09
C PRO A 2 -4.48 -62.47 -20.95
N GLN A 3 -4.00 -62.55 -19.71
CA GLN A 3 -4.71 -62.08 -18.51
C GLN A 3 -4.82 -60.56 -18.60
N THR A 4 -6.04 -60.06 -18.77
CA THR A 4 -6.34 -58.63 -18.80
C THR A 4 -6.11 -58.06 -17.40
N LEU A 5 -5.17 -57.11 -17.32
CA LEU A 5 -4.97 -56.22 -16.18
C LEU A 5 -6.32 -55.63 -15.76
N SER A 6 -6.94 -56.16 -14.70
CA SER A 6 -8.07 -55.51 -14.02
C SER A 6 -7.55 -54.15 -13.55
N SER A 7 -8.00 -53.13 -14.27
CA SER A 7 -7.26 -51.89 -14.39
C SER A 7 -7.50 -51.03 -13.14
N ARG A 8 -6.61 -50.09 -12.84
CA ARG A 8 -6.75 -49.15 -11.71
C ARG A 8 -8.10 -48.42 -11.69
N GLU A 9 -8.84 -48.38 -12.80
CA GLU A 9 -10.17 -47.81 -12.88
C GLU A 9 -11.23 -48.69 -12.20
N ASP A 10 -11.16 -50.01 -12.35
CA ASP A 10 -12.09 -50.96 -11.70
C ASP A 10 -11.95 -50.93 -10.17
N LEU A 11 -10.71 -50.78 -9.68
CA LEU A 11 -10.42 -50.57 -8.26
C LEU A 11 -10.98 -49.24 -7.75
N LYS A 12 -10.89 -48.16 -8.54
CA LYS A 12 -11.45 -46.86 -8.16
C LYS A 12 -12.98 -46.89 -8.13
N THR A 13 -13.63 -47.58 -9.07
CA THR A 13 -15.09 -47.70 -9.11
C THR A 13 -15.62 -48.58 -7.98
N ASP A 14 -14.97 -49.70 -7.66
CA ASP A 14 -15.36 -50.57 -6.52
C ASP A 14 -15.15 -49.86 -5.17
N LEU A 15 -14.05 -49.13 -5.00
CA LEU A 15 -13.82 -48.30 -3.79
C LEU A 15 -14.88 -47.21 -3.64
N LEU A 16 -15.25 -46.55 -4.74
CA LEU A 16 -16.30 -45.52 -4.76
C LEU A 16 -17.67 -46.13 -4.47
N GLN A 17 -18.00 -47.29 -5.02
CA GLN A 17 -19.26 -48.00 -4.75
C GLN A 17 -19.35 -48.42 -3.28
N LYS A 18 -18.29 -49.00 -2.71
CA LYS A 18 -18.23 -49.36 -1.29
C LYS A 18 -18.39 -48.15 -0.39
N TRP A 19 -17.71 -47.06 -0.72
CA TRP A 19 -17.81 -45.80 0.03
C TRP A 19 -19.23 -45.19 -0.04
N ILE A 20 -19.86 -45.18 -1.22
CA ILE A 20 -21.25 -44.74 -1.39
C ILE A 20 -22.20 -45.62 -0.56
N HIS A 21 -22.02 -46.94 -0.60
CA HIS A 21 -22.90 -47.86 0.13
C HIS A 21 -22.80 -47.63 1.64
N GLN A 22 -21.59 -47.48 2.19
CA GLN A 22 -21.37 -47.14 3.59
C GLN A 22 -22.01 -45.80 3.99
N ILE A 23 -21.95 -44.79 3.13
CA ILE A 23 -22.62 -43.50 3.35
C ILE A 23 -24.13 -43.66 3.35
N LEU A 24 -24.70 -44.41 2.40
CA LEU A 24 -26.15 -44.62 2.31
C LEU A 24 -26.68 -45.41 3.51
N GLU A 25 -25.99 -46.47 3.93
CA GLU A 25 -26.33 -47.21 5.14
C GLU A 25 -26.23 -46.32 6.40
N TRP A 26 -25.18 -45.51 6.49
CA TRP A 26 -25.03 -44.58 7.60
C TRP A 26 -26.14 -43.52 7.62
N ILE A 27 -26.47 -42.89 6.48
CA ILE A 27 -27.56 -41.93 6.35
C ILE A 27 -28.91 -42.56 6.70
N ALA A 28 -29.16 -43.80 6.26
CA ALA A 28 -30.39 -44.52 6.59
C ALA A 28 -30.52 -44.75 8.11
N ASN A 29 -29.42 -45.12 8.77
CA ASN A 29 -29.36 -45.37 10.21
C ASN A 29 -29.30 -44.07 11.06
N HIS A 30 -28.83 -42.96 10.48
CA HIS A 30 -28.59 -41.68 11.16
C HIS A 30 -29.36 -40.51 10.51
N ARG A 31 -30.54 -40.78 9.94
CA ARG A 31 -31.31 -39.82 9.14
C ARG A 31 -31.53 -38.47 9.84
N GLN A 32 -31.83 -38.49 11.14
CA GLN A 32 -32.11 -37.28 11.91
C GLN A 32 -30.87 -36.40 12.06
N THR A 33 -29.70 -36.98 12.35
CA THR A 33 -28.45 -36.23 12.50
C THR A 33 -27.90 -35.76 11.14
N PHE A 34 -28.08 -36.53 10.07
CA PHE A 34 -27.69 -36.11 8.72
C PHE A 34 -28.47 -34.88 8.24
N PHE A 35 -29.80 -34.87 8.43
CA PHE A 35 -30.63 -33.70 8.09
C PHE A 35 -30.34 -32.50 8.99
N SER A 36 -30.06 -32.71 10.29
CA SER A 36 -29.61 -31.63 11.18
C SER A 36 -28.28 -31.04 10.74
N ILE A 37 -27.26 -31.86 10.45
CA ILE A 37 -25.94 -31.38 9.99
C ILE A 37 -26.05 -30.65 8.65
N SER A 38 -26.78 -31.23 7.69
CA SER A 38 -26.99 -30.61 6.38
C SER A 38 -27.76 -29.30 6.48
N GLY A 39 -28.80 -29.25 7.31
CA GLY A 39 -29.56 -28.03 7.61
C GLY A 39 -28.68 -26.95 8.25
N THR A 40 -27.86 -27.31 9.24
CA THR A 40 -26.89 -26.39 9.85
C THR A 40 -25.88 -25.87 8.83
N LEU A 41 -25.32 -26.73 7.97
CA LEU A 41 -24.38 -26.31 6.93
C LEU A 41 -25.01 -25.33 5.93
N LEU A 42 -26.26 -25.58 5.51
CA LEU A 42 -26.98 -24.66 4.62
C LEU A 42 -27.22 -23.29 5.25
N VAL A 43 -27.61 -23.26 6.54
CA VAL A 43 -27.79 -22.00 7.28
C VAL A 43 -26.46 -21.27 7.40
N VAL A 44 -25.37 -21.95 7.76
CA VAL A 44 -24.04 -21.36 7.84
C VAL A 44 -23.61 -20.79 6.48
N ALA A 45 -23.81 -21.54 5.38
CA ALA A 45 -23.49 -21.07 4.04
C ALA A 45 -24.32 -19.83 3.65
N ALA A 46 -25.61 -19.80 3.98
CA ALA A 46 -26.48 -18.64 3.73
C ALA A 46 -26.04 -17.41 4.54
N VAL A 47 -25.68 -17.59 5.81
CA VAL A 47 -25.15 -16.52 6.67
C VAL A 47 -23.82 -16.00 6.14
N VAL A 48 -22.90 -16.88 5.75
CA VAL A 48 -21.61 -16.49 5.15
C VAL A 48 -21.84 -15.73 3.84
N ALA A 49 -22.72 -16.20 2.97
CA ALA A 49 -23.08 -15.51 1.73
C ALA A 49 -23.69 -14.13 1.99
N PHE A 50 -24.58 -14.01 2.99
CA PHE A 50 -25.15 -12.74 3.41
C PHE A 50 -24.09 -11.77 3.93
N ILE A 51 -23.17 -12.24 4.77
CA ILE A 51 -22.05 -11.45 5.30
C ILE A 51 -21.15 -10.96 4.16
N ILE A 52 -20.73 -11.86 3.25
CA ILE A 52 -19.91 -11.50 2.09
C ILE A 52 -20.63 -10.48 1.20
N SER A 53 -21.92 -10.68 0.94
CA SER A 53 -22.74 -9.75 0.14
C SER A 53 -22.83 -8.38 0.79
N ASN A 54 -23.08 -8.32 2.09
CA ASN A 54 -23.15 -7.08 2.86
C ASN A 54 -21.82 -6.32 2.84
N PHE A 55 -20.69 -7.00 3.10
CA PHE A 55 -19.36 -6.40 3.02
C PHE A 55 -19.03 -5.91 1.61
N LYS A 56 -19.40 -6.68 0.58
CA LYS A 56 -19.21 -6.28 -0.82
C LYS A 56 -20.01 -5.03 -1.15
N ASN A 57 -21.27 -4.95 -0.73
CA ASN A 57 -22.13 -3.79 -0.96
C ASN A 57 -21.59 -2.53 -0.27
N LEU A 58 -21.22 -2.64 1.01
CA LEU A 58 -20.61 -1.54 1.77
C LEU A 58 -19.33 -1.04 1.11
N ARG A 59 -18.46 -1.96 0.69
CA ARG A 59 -17.21 -1.64 -0.01
C ARG A 59 -17.46 -0.97 -1.35
N ASN A 60 -18.45 -1.43 -2.11
CA ASN A 60 -18.79 -0.84 -3.41
C ASN A 60 -19.28 0.61 -3.26
N GLN A 61 -20.17 0.88 -2.31
CA GLN A 61 -20.65 2.24 -2.02
C GLN A 61 -19.51 3.17 -1.57
N ALA A 62 -18.59 2.66 -0.74
CA ALA A 62 -17.43 3.42 -0.31
C ALA A 62 -16.53 3.82 -1.49
N TRP A 63 -16.29 2.88 -2.42
CA TRP A 63 -15.50 3.14 -3.62
C TRP A 63 -16.19 4.06 -4.62
N GLU A 64 -17.50 3.94 -4.78
CA GLU A 64 -18.29 4.83 -5.63
C GLU A 64 -18.18 6.28 -5.13
N LYS A 65 -18.41 6.51 -3.84
CA LYS A 65 -18.27 7.84 -3.22
C LYS A 65 -16.84 8.37 -3.28
N TYR A 66 -15.85 7.52 -3.01
CA TYR A 66 -14.45 7.90 -3.16
C TYR A 66 -14.13 8.30 -4.61
N SER A 67 -14.60 7.53 -5.60
CA SER A 67 -14.38 7.83 -7.01
C SER A 67 -15.06 9.14 -7.42
N ALA A 68 -16.28 9.41 -6.95
CA ALA A 68 -16.94 10.69 -7.15
C ALA A 68 -16.14 11.84 -6.52
N GLY A 69 -15.61 11.64 -5.30
CA GLY A 69 -14.74 12.59 -4.62
C GLY A 69 -13.47 12.90 -5.42
N GLN A 70 -12.85 11.88 -6.00
CA GLN A 70 -11.71 12.04 -6.91
C GLN A 70 -12.06 12.83 -8.16
N THR A 71 -13.20 12.56 -8.79
CA THR A 71 -13.67 13.34 -9.94
C THR A 71 -13.81 14.82 -9.58
N TRP A 72 -14.44 15.13 -8.44
CA TRP A 72 -14.55 16.52 -7.98
C TRP A 72 -13.19 17.15 -7.67
N ALA A 73 -12.28 16.41 -7.04
CA ALA A 73 -10.92 16.88 -6.74
C ALA A 73 -10.09 17.18 -7.99
N LEU A 74 -10.34 16.48 -9.10
CA LEU A 74 -9.69 16.72 -10.39
C LEU A 74 -10.31 17.89 -11.15
N THR A 75 -11.59 18.19 -10.89
CA THR A 75 -12.21 19.45 -11.34
C THR A 75 -11.79 20.61 -10.45
N SER A 76 -12.03 21.86 -10.85
CA SER A 76 -11.70 23.06 -10.05
C SER A 76 -12.57 23.24 -8.79
N GLN A 77 -13.07 22.15 -8.18
CA GLN A 77 -13.97 22.13 -7.03
C GLN A 77 -13.46 21.16 -5.92
N PRO A 78 -12.26 21.39 -5.36
CA PRO A 78 -11.65 20.50 -4.37
C PRO A 78 -12.46 20.35 -3.08
N GLU A 79 -13.26 21.34 -2.71
CA GLU A 79 -14.12 21.30 -1.51
C GLU A 79 -15.24 20.25 -1.61
N ASN A 80 -15.82 20.07 -2.80
CA ASN A 80 -16.81 19.02 -3.03
C ASN A 80 -16.19 17.62 -2.90
N GLY A 81 -14.95 17.48 -3.39
CA GLY A 81 -14.15 16.25 -3.20
C GLY A 81 -13.86 15.97 -1.73
N LEU A 82 -13.44 16.99 -0.96
CA LEU A 82 -13.20 16.88 0.47
C LEU A 82 -14.45 16.44 1.25
N ASN A 83 -15.63 16.96 0.89
CA ASN A 83 -16.89 16.57 1.53
C ASN A 83 -17.18 15.07 1.32
N LEU A 84 -17.02 14.57 0.10
CA LEU A 84 -17.21 13.14 -0.19
C LEU A 84 -16.14 12.27 0.50
N PHE A 85 -14.88 12.72 0.55
CA PHE A 85 -13.85 12.01 1.30
C PHE A 85 -14.17 11.95 2.80
N ASN A 86 -14.64 13.05 3.40
CA ASN A 86 -15.07 13.05 4.80
C ASN A 86 -16.23 12.08 5.03
N GLU A 87 -17.19 12.01 4.10
CA GLU A 87 -18.29 11.05 4.18
C GLU A 87 -17.78 9.59 4.11
N VAL A 88 -16.83 9.29 3.23
CA VAL A 88 -16.20 7.96 3.16
C VAL A 88 -15.49 7.62 4.47
N ILE A 89 -14.74 8.57 5.03
CA ILE A 89 -13.98 8.39 6.27
C ILE A 89 -14.91 8.12 7.47
N GLN A 90 -16.03 8.84 7.55
CA GLN A 90 -16.99 8.73 8.66
C GLN A 90 -17.85 7.47 8.55
N ASN A 91 -18.45 7.24 7.38
CA ASN A 91 -19.49 6.21 7.20
C ASN A 91 -18.93 4.85 6.74
N TYR A 92 -17.72 4.82 6.21
CA TYR A 92 -17.09 3.63 5.63
C TYR A 92 -15.69 3.39 6.20
N SER A 93 -15.47 3.76 7.46
CA SER A 93 -14.16 3.83 8.14
C SER A 93 -13.36 2.51 8.17
N HIS A 94 -14.03 1.37 8.02
CA HIS A 94 -13.44 0.02 7.98
C HIS A 94 -13.16 -0.49 6.56
N THR A 95 -13.46 0.30 5.53
CA THR A 95 -13.21 -0.07 4.14
C THR A 95 -11.84 0.44 3.67
N PRO A 96 -11.20 -0.23 2.69
CA PRO A 96 -9.99 0.30 2.07
C PRO A 96 -10.21 1.70 1.48
N ALA A 97 -11.39 2.00 0.93
CA ALA A 97 -11.70 3.32 0.39
C ALA A 97 -11.49 4.45 1.41
N ALA A 98 -11.68 4.21 2.71
CA ALA A 98 -11.40 5.21 3.75
C ALA A 98 -9.91 5.56 3.86
N THR A 99 -8.99 4.60 3.69
CA THR A 99 -7.55 4.91 3.69
C THR A 99 -7.15 5.69 2.44
N TYR A 100 -7.74 5.39 1.28
CA TYR A 100 -7.52 6.18 0.06
C TYR A 100 -8.11 7.59 0.19
N ALA A 101 -9.29 7.73 0.81
CA ALA A 101 -9.91 9.03 1.09
C ALA A 101 -9.06 9.88 2.05
N LEU A 102 -8.46 9.29 3.07
CA LEU A 102 -7.52 9.97 3.98
C LEU A 102 -6.27 10.48 3.26
N LEU A 103 -5.67 9.65 2.40
CA LEU A 103 -4.53 10.06 1.58
C LEU A 103 -4.92 11.24 0.69
N SER A 104 -6.04 11.13 -0.03
CA SER A 104 -6.50 12.13 -1.00
C SER A 104 -6.90 13.44 -0.32
N LYS A 105 -7.53 13.35 0.86
CA LYS A 105 -7.78 14.51 1.73
C LYS A 105 -6.47 15.19 2.13
N GLY A 106 -5.47 14.41 2.55
CA GLY A 106 -4.13 14.91 2.86
C GLY A 106 -3.50 15.65 1.68
N ASP A 107 -3.58 15.10 0.47
CA ASP A 107 -3.03 15.69 -0.75
C ASP A 107 -3.69 17.04 -1.08
N ILE A 108 -5.02 17.13 -0.98
CA ILE A 108 -5.75 18.38 -1.22
C ILE A 108 -5.37 19.43 -0.17
N LEU A 109 -5.40 19.07 1.12
CA LEU A 109 -5.07 19.99 2.21
C LEU A 109 -3.62 20.48 2.11
N PHE A 110 -2.69 19.62 1.70
CA PHE A 110 -1.30 19.99 1.44
C PHE A 110 -1.19 21.03 0.32
N LYS A 111 -1.91 20.83 -0.80
CA LYS A 111 -1.96 21.81 -1.90
C LYS A 111 -2.57 23.15 -1.47
N GLN A 112 -3.51 23.12 -0.53
CA GLN A 112 -4.09 24.31 0.11
C GLN A 112 -3.18 24.95 1.17
N ARG A 113 -1.96 24.41 1.39
CA ARG A 113 -1.00 24.81 2.43
C ARG A 113 -1.54 24.67 3.86
N LYS A 114 -2.60 23.89 4.06
CA LYS A 114 -3.15 23.51 5.38
C LYS A 114 -2.35 22.33 5.94
N PHE A 115 -1.06 22.56 6.22
CA PHE A 115 -0.11 21.50 6.51
C PHE A 115 -0.45 20.69 7.77
N GLN A 116 -1.03 21.32 8.79
CA GLN A 116 -1.43 20.62 10.01
C GLN A 116 -2.56 19.62 9.73
N GLU A 117 -3.62 20.06 9.06
CA GLU A 117 -4.77 19.21 8.72
C GLU A 117 -4.37 18.09 7.73
N ALA A 118 -3.45 18.39 6.80
CA ALA A 118 -2.88 17.41 5.90
C ALA A 118 -2.09 16.34 6.67
N MET A 119 -1.23 16.76 7.60
CA MET A 119 -0.48 15.87 8.48
C MET A 119 -1.40 14.96 9.29
N ASP A 120 -2.48 15.49 9.86
CA ASP A 120 -3.44 14.69 10.62
C ASP A 120 -4.13 13.64 9.74
N SER A 121 -4.42 13.99 8.47
CA SER A 121 -5.00 13.06 7.49
C SER A 121 -4.00 11.94 7.10
N TYR A 122 -2.73 12.27 6.87
CA TYR A 122 -1.69 11.26 6.61
C TYR A 122 -1.44 10.37 7.82
N LYS A 123 -1.38 10.91 9.03
CA LYS A 123 -1.23 10.11 10.27
C LYS A 123 -2.40 9.15 10.47
N GLN A 124 -3.63 9.62 10.26
CA GLN A 124 -4.82 8.75 10.29
C GLN A 124 -4.76 7.65 9.22
N CYS A 125 -4.28 7.98 8.01
CA CYS A 125 -4.07 6.99 6.95
C CYS A 125 -3.10 5.89 7.39
N LEU A 126 -1.94 6.29 7.93
CA LEU A 126 -0.90 5.38 8.42
C LEU A 126 -1.36 4.53 9.61
N GLY A 127 -2.22 5.08 10.48
CA GLY A 127 -2.78 4.37 11.63
C GLY A 127 -3.87 3.35 11.29
N LYS A 128 -4.37 3.33 10.05
CA LYS A 128 -5.40 2.40 9.56
C LYS A 128 -4.84 1.22 8.76
N GLU A 129 -3.55 0.92 8.91
CA GLU A 129 -2.86 -0.16 8.18
C GLU A 129 -3.14 -0.10 6.68
N PRO A 130 -2.73 0.99 6.02
CA PRO A 130 -3.08 1.22 4.64
C PRO A 130 -2.45 0.15 3.73
N PRO A 131 -3.06 -0.13 2.57
CA PRO A 131 -2.45 -1.01 1.57
C PRO A 131 -1.01 -0.62 1.24
N GLN A 132 -0.14 -1.62 1.02
CA GLN A 132 1.28 -1.41 0.72
C GLN A 132 1.51 -0.46 -0.47
N ILE A 133 0.57 -0.40 -1.41
CA ILE A 133 0.64 0.50 -2.56
C ILE A 133 0.44 1.97 -2.20
N ILE A 134 -0.28 2.31 -1.12
CA ILE A 134 -0.53 3.71 -0.72
C ILE A 134 0.34 4.17 0.46
N LEU A 135 0.88 3.24 1.22
CA LEU A 135 1.74 3.50 2.38
C LEU A 135 2.93 4.43 2.06
N PRO A 136 3.68 4.25 0.95
CA PRO A 136 4.75 5.17 0.56
C PRO A 136 4.26 6.62 0.39
N PHE A 137 3.11 6.81 -0.26
CA PHE A 137 2.56 8.13 -0.53
C PHE A 137 2.16 8.87 0.75
N ALA A 138 1.55 8.16 1.71
CA ALA A 138 1.19 8.75 2.99
C ALA A 138 2.43 9.13 3.82
N LEU A 139 3.49 8.31 3.82
CA LEU A 139 4.76 8.62 4.50
C LEU A 139 5.46 9.82 3.85
N ALA A 140 5.52 9.86 2.51
CA ALA A 140 6.10 10.97 1.77
C ALA A 140 5.34 12.28 2.02
N GLY A 141 4.00 12.23 2.01
CA GLY A 141 3.12 13.36 2.31
C GLY A 141 3.29 13.86 3.74
N LEU A 142 3.39 12.96 4.72
CA LEU A 142 3.66 13.29 6.12
C LEU A 142 5.01 14.03 6.27
N GLY A 143 6.09 13.49 5.70
CA GLY A 143 7.41 14.12 5.74
C GLY A 143 7.42 15.50 5.09
N ALA A 144 6.69 15.67 3.99
CA ALA A 144 6.55 16.96 3.31
C ALA A 144 5.75 17.99 4.13
N CYS A 145 4.70 17.57 4.85
CA CYS A 145 3.97 18.46 5.76
C CYS A 145 4.88 18.95 6.88
N GLN A 146 5.64 18.04 7.49
CA GLN A 146 6.58 18.34 8.57
C GLN A 146 7.69 19.30 8.09
N GLU A 147 8.24 19.07 6.90
CA GLU A 147 9.19 19.99 6.26
C GLU A 147 8.59 21.40 6.12
N ASN A 148 7.38 21.51 5.58
CA ASN A 148 6.73 22.80 5.35
C ASN A 148 6.32 23.53 6.65
N GLN A 149 6.16 22.81 7.74
CA GLN A 149 5.94 23.39 9.07
C GLN A 149 7.23 23.76 9.80
N GLY A 150 8.40 23.43 9.25
CA GLY A 150 9.69 23.64 9.91
C GLY A 150 10.03 22.59 10.97
N ASP A 151 9.21 21.53 11.11
CA ASP A 151 9.52 20.39 11.97
C ASP A 151 10.49 19.44 11.24
N TYR A 152 11.72 19.89 11.10
CA TYR A 152 12.76 19.16 10.38
C TYR A 152 13.13 17.83 11.03
N ALA A 153 13.07 17.75 12.37
CA ALA A 153 13.37 16.52 13.11
C ALA A 153 12.37 15.39 12.77
N SER A 154 11.07 15.71 12.79
CA SER A 154 10.05 14.74 12.40
C SER A 154 10.09 14.43 10.90
N SER A 155 10.35 15.44 10.06
CA SER A 155 10.48 15.26 8.60
C SER A 155 11.61 14.29 8.24
N ILE A 156 12.79 14.46 8.84
CA ILE A 156 13.94 13.53 8.69
C ILE A 156 13.54 12.11 9.08
N SER A 157 12.82 11.95 10.20
CA SER A 157 12.36 10.65 10.67
C SER A 157 11.42 9.97 9.67
N SER A 158 10.45 10.72 9.13
CA SER A 158 9.51 10.23 8.11
C SER A 158 10.20 9.84 6.80
N TYR A 159 11.13 10.67 6.30
CA TYR A 159 11.86 10.38 5.08
C TYR A 159 12.84 9.21 5.23
N LYS A 160 13.54 9.09 6.36
CA LYS A 160 14.37 7.91 6.65
C LYS A 160 13.54 6.63 6.70
N LYS A 161 12.36 6.68 7.34
CA LYS A 161 11.44 5.55 7.37
C LYS A 161 11.00 5.16 5.96
N PHE A 162 10.62 6.13 5.12
CA PHE A 162 10.29 5.86 3.73
C PHE A 162 11.44 5.15 2.99
N ILE A 163 12.67 5.67 3.09
CA ILE A 163 13.83 5.12 2.38
C ILE A 163 14.15 3.69 2.86
N SER A 164 14.00 3.43 4.16
CA SER A 164 14.21 2.11 4.77
C SER A 164 13.16 1.11 4.32
N ASP A 165 11.88 1.50 4.35
CA ASP A 165 10.76 0.60 4.08
C ASP A 165 10.54 0.39 2.56
N PHE A 166 10.95 1.36 1.73
CA PHE A 166 10.66 1.39 0.29
C PHE A 166 11.88 1.76 -0.59
N PRO A 167 13.04 1.10 -0.47
CA PRO A 167 14.26 1.50 -1.18
C PRO A 167 14.10 1.50 -2.72
N GLU A 168 13.32 0.57 -3.28
CA GLU A 168 13.11 0.42 -4.73
C GLU A 168 11.91 1.20 -5.27
N HIS A 169 11.22 1.99 -4.43
CA HIS A 169 10.06 2.74 -4.89
C HIS A 169 10.47 3.91 -5.80
N PHE A 170 9.65 4.20 -6.81
CA PHE A 170 9.98 5.24 -7.80
C PHE A 170 10.13 6.65 -7.21
N LEU A 171 9.56 6.89 -6.02
CA LEU A 171 9.73 8.15 -5.27
C LEU A 171 11.02 8.21 -4.45
N THR A 172 11.72 7.10 -4.23
CA THR A 172 12.92 7.06 -3.39
C THR A 172 13.97 8.10 -3.75
N PRO A 173 14.31 8.33 -5.03
CA PRO A 173 15.23 9.41 -5.40
C PRO A 173 14.72 10.80 -4.96
N LYS A 174 13.41 11.08 -5.12
CA LYS A 174 12.81 12.33 -4.65
C LYS A 174 12.91 12.47 -3.13
N ILE A 175 12.73 11.38 -2.40
CA ILE A 175 12.76 11.39 -0.93
C ILE A 175 14.20 11.58 -0.42
N TYR A 176 15.20 10.98 -1.07
CA TYR A 176 16.60 11.29 -0.79
C TYR A 176 16.93 12.77 -1.02
N GLU A 177 16.51 13.35 -2.15
CA GLU A 177 16.72 14.78 -2.43
C GLU A 177 16.04 15.67 -1.37
N SER A 178 14.81 15.32 -0.98
CA SER A 178 14.07 16.04 0.07
C SER A 178 14.74 15.90 1.44
N LEU A 179 15.23 14.71 1.79
CA LEU A 179 15.98 14.49 3.03
C LEU A 179 17.27 15.33 3.06
N GLY A 180 18.03 15.37 1.96
CA GLY A 180 19.21 16.23 1.85
C GLY A 180 18.85 17.70 2.03
N ARG A 181 17.75 18.16 1.42
CA ARG A 181 17.27 19.55 1.57
C ARG A 181 16.87 19.86 3.01
N VAL A 182 16.16 18.95 3.68
CA VAL A 182 15.79 19.13 5.09
C VAL A 182 17.03 19.17 5.99
N TYR A 183 18.07 18.38 5.69
CA TYR A 183 19.32 18.48 6.42
C TYR A 183 19.97 19.86 6.30
N GLU A 184 20.01 20.44 5.09
CA GLU A 184 20.47 21.82 4.90
C GLU A 184 19.64 22.84 5.69
N LEU A 185 18.31 22.72 5.63
CA LEU A 185 17.38 23.60 6.37
C LEU A 185 17.54 23.48 7.89
N SER A 186 17.91 22.30 8.37
CA SER A 186 18.20 22.04 9.80
C SER A 186 19.64 22.38 10.22
N LEU A 187 20.41 23.06 9.36
CA LEU A 187 21.81 23.44 9.59
C LEU A 187 22.74 22.24 9.81
N ASN A 188 22.49 21.13 9.11
CA ASN A 188 23.34 19.94 9.12
C ASN A 188 23.92 19.65 7.71
N PRO A 189 24.91 20.45 7.26
CA PRO A 189 25.45 20.35 5.90
C PRO A 189 26.20 19.04 5.65
N ASP A 190 26.81 18.44 6.67
CA ASP A 190 27.53 17.18 6.53
C ASP A 190 26.57 16.03 6.21
N ALA A 191 25.45 15.93 6.93
CA ALA A 191 24.42 14.93 6.64
C ALA A 191 23.73 15.19 5.30
N ALA A 192 23.54 16.46 4.91
CA ALA A 192 23.02 16.82 3.59
C ALA A 192 23.96 16.32 2.48
N LYS A 193 25.26 16.60 2.61
CA LYS A 193 26.30 16.15 1.67
C LYS A 193 26.30 14.64 1.50
N GLU A 194 26.33 13.89 2.60
CA GLU A 194 26.30 12.42 2.57
C GLU A 194 25.02 11.91 1.88
N THR A 195 23.88 12.53 2.16
CA THR A 195 22.60 12.16 1.55
C THR A 195 22.59 12.44 0.05
N TYR A 196 23.15 13.58 -0.39
CA TYR A 196 23.28 13.92 -1.81
C TYR A 196 24.26 13.01 -2.55
N GLU A 197 25.37 12.64 -1.93
CA GLU A 197 26.29 11.64 -2.48
C GLU A 197 25.59 10.30 -2.71
N LYS A 198 24.79 9.82 -1.74
CA LYS A 198 24.04 8.57 -1.88
C LYS A 198 23.10 8.58 -3.09
N ILE A 199 22.30 9.63 -3.29
CA ILE A 199 21.40 9.69 -4.44
C ILE A 199 22.15 9.80 -5.77
N ILE A 200 23.27 10.53 -5.81
CA ILE A 200 24.11 10.63 -7.01
C ILE A 200 24.69 9.26 -7.40
N THR A 201 25.10 8.47 -6.41
CA THR A 201 25.68 7.14 -6.64
C THR A 201 24.63 6.09 -6.95
N ILE A 202 23.51 6.07 -6.22
CA ILE A 202 22.49 5.01 -6.33
C ILE A 202 21.51 5.29 -7.48
N PHE A 203 21.21 6.56 -7.76
CA PHE A 203 20.20 6.97 -8.75
C PHE A 203 20.72 7.98 -9.79
N PRO A 204 21.88 7.72 -10.43
CA PRO A 204 22.65 8.74 -11.17
C PRO A 204 21.88 9.41 -12.31
N SER A 205 20.95 8.72 -12.95
CA SER A 205 20.20 9.17 -14.14
C SER A 205 18.87 9.86 -13.83
N THR A 206 18.57 10.15 -12.56
CA THR A 206 17.30 10.79 -12.16
C THR A 206 17.42 12.31 -12.09
N ILE A 207 16.32 13.03 -12.37
CA ILE A 207 16.25 14.49 -12.20
C ILE A 207 16.58 14.90 -10.76
N TRP A 208 16.25 14.06 -9.78
CA TRP A 208 16.54 14.28 -8.36
C TRP A 208 18.03 14.17 -8.05
N SER A 209 18.75 13.22 -8.68
CA SER A 209 20.21 13.13 -8.61
C SER A 209 20.89 14.37 -9.18
N GLU A 210 20.41 14.92 -10.30
CA GLU A 210 20.98 16.15 -10.86
C GLU A 210 20.78 17.37 -9.95
N LYS A 211 19.61 17.48 -9.30
CA LYS A 211 19.39 18.50 -8.25
C LYS A 211 20.34 18.30 -7.07
N ALA A 212 20.49 17.05 -6.61
CA ALA A 212 21.40 16.71 -5.52
C ALA A 212 22.86 17.03 -5.87
N ARG A 213 23.29 16.78 -7.12
CA ARG A 213 24.63 17.13 -7.62
C ARG A 213 24.90 18.62 -7.52
N ALA A 214 23.95 19.46 -7.94
CA ALA A 214 24.08 20.90 -7.83
C ALA A 214 24.23 21.35 -6.37
N ARG A 215 23.42 20.80 -5.45
CA ARG A 215 23.53 21.11 -4.01
C ARG A 215 24.84 20.59 -3.41
N TYR A 216 25.25 19.36 -3.75
CA TYR A 216 26.51 18.77 -3.29
C TYR A 216 27.72 19.63 -3.67
N GLN A 217 27.79 20.13 -4.91
CA GLN A 217 28.90 20.99 -5.36
C GLN A 217 28.97 22.31 -4.58
N ILE A 218 27.82 22.89 -4.21
CA ILE A 218 27.77 24.10 -3.38
C ILE A 218 28.29 23.80 -1.96
N LEU A 219 27.91 22.66 -1.38
CA LEU A 219 28.34 22.22 -0.05
C LEU A 219 29.78 21.67 -0.03
N SER A 220 30.32 21.28 -1.18
CA SER A 220 31.66 20.71 -1.34
C SER A 220 32.29 21.19 -2.64
N PRO A 221 32.95 22.36 -2.62
CA PRO A 221 33.54 22.95 -3.81
C PRO A 221 34.71 22.15 -4.41
N GLN A 222 35.16 21.08 -3.74
CA GLN A 222 36.16 20.16 -4.27
C GLN A 222 35.49 19.13 -5.21
N PRO A 223 36.10 18.79 -6.36
CA PRO A 223 35.47 17.96 -7.38
C PRO A 223 35.09 16.57 -6.83
N PHE A 224 33.87 16.13 -7.15
CA PHE A 224 33.38 14.79 -6.85
C PHE A 224 34.30 13.73 -7.47
N GLN A 225 35.03 12.99 -6.64
CA GLN A 225 35.86 11.88 -7.11
C GLN A 225 34.94 10.71 -7.47
N ASN A 226 34.60 10.63 -8.74
CA ASN A 226 33.85 9.51 -9.31
C ASN A 226 34.69 8.23 -9.16
N GLN A 227 34.49 7.47 -8.09
CA GLN A 227 35.02 6.10 -7.99
C GLN A 227 34.11 5.17 -8.81
N ALA A 228 34.06 5.38 -10.12
CA ALA A 228 33.54 4.36 -11.01
C ALA A 228 34.50 3.14 -10.92
N PRO A 229 34.00 1.92 -10.67
CA PRO A 229 34.87 0.74 -10.74
C PRO A 229 35.53 0.71 -12.12
N PRO A 230 36.85 0.47 -12.21
CA PRO A 230 37.54 0.43 -13.50
C PRO A 230 36.82 -0.58 -14.40
N LEU A 231 36.46 -0.14 -15.60
CA LEU A 231 35.94 -1.00 -16.64
C LEU A 231 36.93 -2.14 -16.79
N GLN A 232 36.51 -3.35 -16.46
CA GLN A 232 37.31 -4.55 -16.70
C GLN A 232 37.45 -4.64 -18.22
N GLU A 233 38.62 -4.24 -18.72
CA GLU A 233 39.03 -4.55 -20.08
C GLU A 233 39.12 -6.07 -20.19
N THR A 234 38.09 -6.67 -20.79
CA THR A 234 38.12 -8.06 -21.23
C THR A 234 39.22 -8.17 -22.28
N LYS A 235 40.32 -8.82 -21.89
CA LYS A 235 41.34 -9.34 -22.82
C LYS A 235 40.79 -10.46 -23.68
#